data_AF-A0A1N6FVQ3-F1
#
_entry.id   AF-A0A1N6FVQ3-F1
#
_cell.length_a   1.000
_cell.length_b   1.000
_cell.length_c   1.000
_cell.angle_alpha   90.00
_cell.angle_beta   90.00
_cell.angle_gamma   90.00
#
_symmetry.space_group_name_H-M   'P 1'
#
loop_
_entity.id
_entity.type
_entity.pdbx_description
1 polymer ?
#
loop_
_entity_poly.entity_id
_entity_poly.type
_entity_poly.pdbx_seq_one_letter_code
_entity_poly.pdbx_strand_id
1 'polypeptide(L)'
;MLPNKEFLEGVALKKCVTATYNRTSFKLAPHILYTRHDEMYVDAVALEHEGQPPREIKLGTFKLAGLKDVSVEDQSFELYDVFDPSAEKYQGTTLLAVEA
;
A
#
# COMPACT_ATOMS: atom_id res chain seq x y z
N MET A 1 -7.94 -14.70 -6.91
CA MET A 1 -8.32 -14.29 -5.54
C MET A 1 -7.87 -12.84 -5.41
N LEU A 2 -8.69 -11.92 -4.89
CA LEU A 2 -8.25 -10.53 -4.69
C LEU A 2 -7.13 -10.50 -3.63
N PRO A 3 -6.07 -9.68 -3.80
CA PRO A 3 -4.86 -9.70 -2.94
C PRO A 3 -5.08 -9.03 -1.57
N ASN A 4 -6.28 -9.17 -1.02
CA ASN A 4 -6.70 -8.46 0.19
C ASN A 4 -5.90 -8.95 1.40
N LYS A 5 -5.58 -10.24 1.45
CA LYS A 5 -4.88 -10.84 2.59
C LYS A 5 -3.47 -10.29 2.73
N GLU A 6 -2.73 -10.19 1.63
CA GLU A 6 -1.35 -9.74 1.60
C GLU A 6 -1.23 -8.28 2.05
N PHE A 7 -2.16 -7.42 1.59
CA PHE A 7 -2.16 -6.03 2.04
C PHE A 7 -2.69 -5.85 3.46
N LEU A 8 -3.65 -6.66 3.92
CA LEU A 8 -4.06 -6.67 5.33
C LEU A 8 -2.87 -7.03 6.23
N GLU A 9 -2.12 -8.07 5.86
CA GLU A 9 -0.90 -8.48 6.57
C GLU A 9 0.18 -7.40 6.51
N GLY A 10 0.44 -6.84 5.32
CA GLY A 10 1.42 -5.79 5.11
C GLY A 10 1.16 -4.54 5.97
N VAL A 11 -0.09 -4.08 6.02
CA VAL A 11 -0.47 -2.94 6.88
C VAL A 11 -0.41 -3.33 8.35
N ALA A 12 -0.99 -4.47 8.76
CA ALA A 12 -1.05 -4.88 10.17
C ALA A 12 0.34 -5.11 10.78
N LEU A 13 1.28 -5.67 10.00
CA LEU A 13 2.62 -6.04 10.47
C LEU A 13 3.71 -5.06 10.03
N LYS A 14 3.34 -3.92 9.41
CA LYS A 14 4.28 -2.97 8.80
C LYS A 14 5.30 -3.67 7.87
N LYS A 15 4.84 -4.67 7.10
CA LYS A 15 5.66 -5.42 6.14
C LYS A 15 5.51 -4.86 4.73
N CYS A 16 6.63 -4.82 4.00
CA CYS A 16 6.62 -4.44 2.60
C CYS A 16 5.83 -5.47 1.78
N VAL A 17 5.22 -4.99 0.69
CA VAL A 17 4.47 -5.83 -0.24
C VAL A 17 5.01 -5.58 -1.65
N THR A 18 5.40 -6.63 -2.34
CA THR A 18 5.70 -6.56 -3.78
C THR A 18 4.42 -6.80 -4.58
N ALA A 19 4.25 -6.06 -5.67
CA ALA A 19 3.10 -6.20 -6.56
C ALA A 19 3.36 -5.60 -7.94
N THR A 20 2.69 -6.12 -8.96
CA THR A 20 2.63 -5.53 -10.29
C THR A 20 1.36 -4.69 -10.44
N TYR A 21 1.52 -3.40 -10.77
CA TYR A 21 0.42 -2.48 -11.08
C TYR A 21 0.65 -1.84 -12.44
N ASN A 22 -0.35 -1.86 -13.33
CA ASN A 22 -0.24 -1.29 -14.68
C ASN A 22 1.02 -1.74 -15.46
N ARG A 23 1.41 -3.02 -15.33
CA ARG A 23 2.61 -3.65 -15.92
C ARG A 23 3.95 -3.25 -15.30
N THR A 24 3.94 -2.46 -14.23
CA THR A 24 5.11 -2.03 -13.49
C THR A 24 5.19 -2.78 -12.16
N SER A 25 6.35 -3.35 -11.85
CA SER A 25 6.58 -3.98 -10.55
C SER A 25 6.98 -2.93 -9.50
N PHE A 26 6.39 -3.02 -8.33
CA PHE A 26 6.66 -2.16 -7.19
C PHE A 26 7.03 -2.97 -5.96
N LYS A 27 7.91 -2.40 -5.12
CA LYS A 27 7.98 -2.72 -3.70
C LYS A 27 7.28 -1.59 -2.95
N LEU A 28 6.25 -1.92 -2.19
CA LEU A 28 5.37 -0.98 -1.52
C LEU A 28 5.51 -1.08 -0.01
N ALA A 29 5.51 0.06 0.66
CA ALA A 29 5.27 0.21 2.09
C ALA A 29 3.79 0.60 2.26
N PRO A 30 2.87 -0.34 2.52
CA PRO A 30 1.44 -0.05 2.60
C PRO A 30 1.04 0.60 3.92
N HIS A 31 0.56 1.85 3.89
CA HIS A 31 0.19 2.60 5.10
C HIS A 31 -1.27 2.43 5.49
N ILE A 32 -2.18 2.35 4.52
CA ILE A 32 -3.62 2.30 4.82
C ILE A 32 -4.42 1.58 3.74
N LEU A 33 -5.35 0.75 4.17
CA LEU A 33 -6.41 0.13 3.39
C LEU A 33 -7.74 0.80 3.67
N TYR A 34 -8.46 1.14 2.61
CA TYR A 34 -9.75 1.82 2.70
C TYR A 34 -10.64 1.51 1.50
N THR A 35 -11.94 1.80 1.61
CA THR A 35 -12.89 1.68 0.51
C THR A 35 -13.23 3.03 -0.12
N ARG A 36 -13.50 3.03 -1.43
CA ARG A 36 -14.08 4.19 -2.12
C ARG A 36 -14.96 3.69 -3.25
N HIS A 37 -16.24 4.07 -3.23
CA HIS A 37 -17.25 3.60 -4.19
C HIS A 37 -17.28 2.06 -4.31
N ASP A 38 -17.35 1.37 -3.17
CA ASP A 38 -17.36 -0.11 -3.07
C ASP A 38 -16.11 -0.83 -3.61
N GLU A 39 -15.04 -0.09 -3.92
CA GLU A 39 -13.75 -0.65 -4.34
C GLU A 39 -12.70 -0.47 -3.26
N MET A 40 -11.79 -1.44 -3.11
CA MET A 40 -10.69 -1.37 -2.15
C MET A 40 -9.44 -0.73 -2.76
N TYR A 41 -8.84 0.14 -1.97
CA TYR A 41 -7.60 0.84 -2.28
C TYR A 41 -6.59 0.67 -1.15
N VAL A 42 -5.32 0.70 -1.53
CA VAL A 42 -4.20 0.86 -0.61
C VAL A 42 -3.46 2.15 -0.97
N ASP A 43 -3.19 2.96 0.05
CA ASP A 43 -2.23 4.04 -0.05
C ASP A 43 -0.89 3.57 0.52
N ALA A 44 0.14 3.66 -0.30
CA ALA A 44 1.45 3.08 -0.02
C ALA A 44 2.58 3.94 -0.58
N VAL A 45 3.72 3.96 0.10
CA VAL A 45 4.95 4.53 -0.45
C VAL A 45 5.62 3.50 -1.33
N ALA A 46 5.92 3.85 -2.59
CA ALA A 46 6.72 2.99 -3.46
C ALA A 46 8.20 3.11 -3.09
N LEU A 47 8.77 2.04 -2.52
CA LEU A 47 10.18 1.95 -2.16
C LEU A 47 11.06 1.56 -3.35
N GLU A 48 10.49 0.84 -4.30
CA GLU A 48 11.13 0.49 -5.57
C GLU A 48 10.11 0.52 -6.71
N HIS A 49 10.58 0.93 -7.88
CA HIS A 49 9.89 0.87 -9.17
C HIS A 49 10.81 0.13 -10.14
N GLU A 50 10.39 -1.03 -10.64
CA GLU A 50 11.22 -1.89 -11.51
C GLU A 50 12.60 -2.21 -10.88
N GLY A 51 12.62 -2.44 -9.56
CA GLY A 51 13.83 -2.75 -8.80
C GLY A 51 14.77 -1.57 -8.57
N GLN A 52 14.40 -0.36 -9.00
CA GLN A 52 15.15 0.87 -8.76
C GLN A 52 14.47 1.71 -7.67
N PRO A 53 15.24 2.39 -6.79
CA PRO A 53 14.65 3.29 -5.82
C PRO A 53 13.93 4.46 -6.53
N PRO A 54 12.82 4.98 -5.96
CA PRO A 54 12.13 6.12 -6.54
C PRO A 54 13.03 7.37 -6.49
N ARG A 55 12.83 8.29 -7.43
CA ARG A 55 13.49 9.60 -7.40
C ARG A 55 12.99 10.49 -6.27
N GLU A 56 11.75 10.27 -5.85
CA GLU A 56 11.06 11.05 -4.82
C GLU A 56 10.15 10.10 -4.01
N ILE A 57 10.19 10.25 -2.69
CA ILE A 57 9.29 9.54 -1.79
C ILE A 57 7.91 10.20 -1.86
N LYS A 58 6.91 9.43 -2.27
CA LYS A 58 5.53 9.89 -2.38
C LYS A 58 4.55 8.80 -1.98
N LEU A 59 3.41 9.22 -1.43
CA LEU A 59 2.29 8.33 -1.18
C LEU A 59 1.52 8.11 -2.49
N GLY A 60 1.45 6.86 -2.95
CA GLY A 60 0.69 6.46 -4.13
C GLY A 60 -0.60 5.74 -3.73
N THR A 61 -1.66 5.93 -4.50
CA THR A 61 -2.93 5.21 -4.35
C THR A 61 -3.02 4.08 -5.38
N PHE A 62 -3.21 2.85 -4.92
CA PHE A 62 -3.29 1.65 -5.75
C PHE A 62 -4.64 0.95 -5.53
N LYS A 63 -5.33 0.64 -6.62
CA LYS A 63 -6.58 -0.14 -6.58
C LYS A 63 -6.25 -1.62 -6.45
N LEU A 64 -6.72 -2.28 -5.39
CA LEU A 64 -6.37 -3.69 -5.12
C LEU A 64 -6.74 -4.63 -6.27
N ALA A 65 -7.89 -4.40 -6.91
CA ALA A 65 -8.35 -5.20 -8.05
C ALA A 65 -7.43 -5.11 -9.28
N GLY A 66 -6.57 -4.09 -9.37
CA GLY A 66 -5.60 -3.92 -10.45
C GLY A 66 -4.22 -4.52 -10.14
N LEU A 67 -3.99 -4.96 -8.90
CA LEU A 67 -2.71 -5.50 -8.47
C LEU A 67 -2.60 -6.99 -8.82
N LYS A 68 -1.42 -7.39 -9.27
CA LYS A 68 -1.07 -8.77 -9.63
C LYS A 68 0.25 -9.16 -8.98
N ASP A 69 0.53 -10.46 -8.97
CA ASP A 69 1.79 -11.01 -8.46
C ASP A 69 2.14 -10.47 -7.07
N VAL A 70 1.12 -10.40 -6.20
CA VAL A 70 1.23 -9.77 -4.89
C VAL A 70 1.89 -10.74 -3.91
N SER A 71 2.91 -10.27 -3.19
CA SER A 71 3.61 -11.05 -2.15
C SER A 71 3.99 -10.15 -0.97
N VAL A 72 3.85 -10.66 0.25
CA VAL A 72 4.36 -10.02 1.45
C VAL A 72 5.85 -10.35 1.59
N GLU A 73 6.66 -9.35 1.88
CA GLU A 73 8.09 -9.50 2.12
C GLU A 73 8.39 -9.52 3.62
N ASP A 74 9.48 -10.16 4.03
CA ASP A 74 9.91 -10.13 5.44
C ASP A 74 10.50 -8.78 5.88
N GLN A 75 10.78 -7.90 4.91
CA GLN A 75 11.28 -6.54 5.17
C GLN A 75 10.16 -5.65 5.74
N SER A 76 10.36 -5.08 6.92
CA SER A 76 9.50 -4.03 7.47
C SER A 76 9.80 -2.64 6.90
N PHE A 77 8.85 -1.73 7.04
CA PHE A 77 9.00 -0.30 6.70
C PHE A 77 8.64 0.60 7.89
N GLU A 78 9.15 1.83 7.86
CA GLU A 78 8.82 2.87 8.83
C GLU A 78 7.66 3.75 8.35
N LEU A 79 6.96 4.40 9.27
CA LEU A 79 5.99 5.44 8.88
C LEU A 79 6.72 6.57 8.14
N TYR A 80 6.14 7.00 7.02
CA TYR A 80 6.70 8.08 6.22
C TYR A 80 5.86 9.34 6.42
N ASP A 81 6.50 10.50 6.58
CA ASP A 81 5.83 11.80 6.81
C ASP A 81 4.86 12.21 5.69
N VAL A 82 5.00 11.61 4.50
CA VAL A 82 4.07 11.81 3.37
C VAL A 82 2.70 11.17 3.61
N PHE A 83 2.56 10.34 4.65
CA PHE A 83 1.31 9.73 5.05
C PHE A 83 0.63 10.54 6.17
N ASP A 84 -0.52 11.14 5.84
CA ASP A 84 -1.42 11.77 6.81
C ASP A 84 -2.62 10.85 7.10
N PRO A 85 -2.67 10.15 8.24
CA PRO A 85 -3.78 9.26 8.58
C PRO A 85 -5.12 10.00 8.80
N SER A 86 -5.09 11.32 9.00
CA SER A 86 -6.28 12.14 9.26
C SER A 86 -6.96 12.69 7.99
N ALA A 87 -6.36 12.45 6.82
CA ALA A 87 -6.85 12.96 5.55
C ALA A 87 -8.32 12.59 5.31
N GLU A 88 -9.10 13.56 4.81
CA GLU A 88 -10.56 13.45 4.64
C GLU A 88 -11.00 12.20 3.88
N LYS A 89 -10.24 11.78 2.87
CA LYS A 89 -10.54 10.60 2.03
C LYS A 89 -10.61 9.27 2.81
N TYR A 90 -10.05 9.22 4.02
CA TYR A 90 -10.05 8.03 4.88
C TYR A 90 -11.20 8.02 5.89
N GLN A 91 -11.85 9.17 6.13
CA GLN A 91 -12.86 9.29 7.17
C GLN A 91 -14.10 8.45 6.84
N GLY A 92 -14.41 7.49 7.73
CA GLY A 92 -15.54 6.58 7.57
C GLY A 92 -15.34 5.46 6.54
N THR A 93 -14.16 5.34 5.93
CA THR A 93 -13.87 4.35 4.88
C THR A 93 -12.64 3.48 5.17
N THR A 94 -11.83 3.84 6.16
CA THR A 94 -10.68 3.04 6.59
C THR A 94 -11.09 1.65 7.02
N LEU A 95 -10.43 0.64 6.45
CA LEU A 95 -10.53 -0.76 6.86
C LEU A 95 -9.41 -1.11 7.84
N LEU A 96 -8.20 -0.64 7.56
CA LEU A 96 -7.02 -0.87 8.38
C LEU A 96 -5.97 0.19 8.07
N ALA A 97 -5.31 0.74 9.08
CA ALA A 97 -4.17 1.64 8.92
C ALA A 97 -3.00 1.14 9.77
N VAL A 98 -1.78 1.48 9.39
CA VAL A 98 -0.60 1.22 10.23
C VAL A 98 -0.77 1.94 11.57
N GLU A 99 -0.49 1.23 12.66
CA GLU A 99 -0.47 1.84 14.00
C GLU A 99 0.81 2.68 14.17
N ALA A 100 0.73 3.77 14.94
CA ALA A 100 1.91 4.58 15.28
C ALA A 100 2.84 3.81 16.22
#